data_AF-A0QTH7-F1
#
_entry.id   AF-A0QTH7-F1
#
_cell.length_a   1.000
_cell.length_b   1.000
_cell.length_c   1.000
_cell.angle_alpha   90.00
_cell.angle_beta   90.00
_cell.angle_gamma   90.00
#
_symmetry.space_group_name_H-M   'P 1'
#
loop_
_entity.id
_entity.type
_entity.pdbx_description
1 polymer ?
#
loop_
_entity_poly.entity_id
_entity_poly.type
_entity_poly.pdbx_seq_one_letter_code
_entity_poly.pdbx_strand_id
1 'polypeptide(L)'
;MRELPSDAGAADMHAQTRHRRGGRDDMAVPPAEFRSYYGRQILKTPVWNWMIAAYLFSGGLSAGSALLAAGADLTGRPQLRKVSRVGALVSLLASMYFLVGDLGRPERFHHMLRVAKPSSPMSMGTWILSGYGPGAGAAAVAELMPKRLRRSRLGRLLDFAARPAGLEAAAVAPGVASYTAVLLSQTAVPAWREAHPYLPFIFTGSAAASGAGLGMLLAPVSESGPARRMAVAGAALEVAASRTMEHRLGLVGEAYTTGRPHTLRKWSEILTVGGAVGAVASGRNRWAVAASGAALLAGSALQRFGVFEAGVQSTQDPKYVVIPQRERLDAGHPARGDDR
;
A
#
# COMPACT_ATOMS: atom_id res chain seq x y z
N MET A 1 -48.52 14.61 11.69
CA MET A 1 -47.56 14.95 10.62
C MET A 1 -47.46 13.73 9.70
N ARG A 2 -48.02 13.83 8.50
CA ARG A 2 -47.99 12.75 7.49
C ARG A 2 -46.65 12.80 6.76
N GLU A 3 -45.98 11.67 6.68
CA GLU A 3 -44.77 11.49 5.86
C GLU A 3 -45.12 11.66 4.38
N LEU A 4 -44.31 12.45 3.68
CA LEU A 4 -44.41 12.67 2.24
C LEU A 4 -43.75 11.50 1.48
N PRO A 5 -44.35 10.99 0.39
CA PRO A 5 -43.72 10.00 -0.47
C PRO A 5 -42.42 10.54 -1.10
N SER A 6 -41.39 9.71 -1.09
CA SER A 6 -40.00 9.99 -1.50
C SER A 6 -39.79 10.20 -3.01
N ASP A 7 -40.84 10.20 -3.83
CA ASP A 7 -40.71 10.09 -5.29
C ASP A 7 -40.76 11.45 -6.02
N ALA A 8 -40.67 12.56 -5.30
CA ALA A 8 -40.81 13.90 -5.87
C ALA A 8 -39.55 14.46 -6.58
N GLY A 9 -38.49 13.66 -6.77
CA GLY A 9 -37.18 14.18 -7.23
C GLY A 9 -36.55 13.54 -8.47
N ALA A 10 -37.07 12.42 -8.99
CA ALA A 10 -36.48 11.76 -10.14
C ALA A 10 -37.04 12.33 -11.44
N ALA A 11 -36.48 13.46 -11.88
CA ALA A 11 -36.74 14.01 -13.21
C ALA A 11 -36.11 13.09 -14.27
N ASP A 12 -36.95 12.33 -14.95
CA ASP A 12 -36.60 11.49 -16.09
C ASP A 12 -36.28 12.40 -17.30
N MET A 13 -35.01 12.78 -17.46
CA MET A 13 -34.56 13.59 -18.59
C MET A 13 -33.94 12.73 -19.68
N HIS A 14 -34.63 12.75 -20.82
CA HIS A 14 -34.22 12.31 -22.17
C HIS A 14 -34.47 10.85 -22.55
N ALA A 15 -35.71 10.58 -22.99
CA ALA A 15 -35.98 9.55 -23.98
C ALA A 15 -36.96 10.10 -25.04
N GLN A 16 -36.45 10.82 -26.04
CA GLN A 16 -37.15 10.95 -27.32
C GLN A 16 -36.58 9.89 -28.25
N THR A 17 -37.38 8.88 -28.58
CA THR A 17 -37.08 8.03 -29.73
C THR A 17 -38.36 7.74 -30.52
N ARG A 18 -38.28 8.11 -31.79
CA ARG A 18 -39.35 8.17 -32.77
C ARG A 18 -39.71 6.74 -33.19
N HIS A 19 -40.94 6.29 -32.88
CA HIS A 19 -41.45 4.98 -33.29
C HIS A 19 -41.47 4.84 -34.82
N ARG A 20 -40.87 3.77 -35.35
CA ARG A 20 -41.17 3.24 -36.69
C ARG A 20 -41.40 1.72 -36.60
N ARG A 21 -42.57 1.30 -37.08
CA ARG A 21 -43.15 -0.06 -37.05
C ARG A 21 -42.28 -1.12 -37.72
N GLY A 22 -42.26 -2.32 -37.12
CA GLY A 22 -42.20 -3.59 -37.86
C GLY A 22 -41.55 -4.75 -37.11
N GLY A 23 -42.32 -5.80 -36.79
CA GLY A 23 -41.78 -7.15 -36.49
C GLY A 23 -42.25 -7.74 -35.15
N ARG A 24 -42.91 -8.89 -35.21
CA ARG A 24 -43.26 -9.74 -34.06
C ARG A 24 -41.97 -10.37 -33.49
N ASP A 25 -41.38 -9.74 -32.48
CA ASP A 25 -40.52 -10.35 -31.43
C ASP A 25 -40.10 -9.35 -30.32
N ASP A 26 -40.63 -8.12 -30.30
CA ASP A 26 -40.23 -7.05 -29.35
C ASP A 26 -41.05 -6.99 -28.04
N MET A 27 -41.48 -8.15 -27.50
CA MET A 27 -41.93 -8.23 -26.09
C MET A 27 -40.80 -8.71 -25.16
N ALA A 28 -39.55 -8.61 -25.61
CA ALA A 28 -38.42 -8.70 -24.71
C ALA A 28 -38.39 -7.42 -23.86
N VAL A 29 -38.87 -7.53 -22.61
CA VAL A 29 -38.52 -6.57 -21.57
C VAL A 29 -37.02 -6.31 -21.69
N PRO A 30 -36.56 -5.05 -21.83
CA PRO A 30 -35.14 -4.75 -21.91
C PRO A 30 -34.43 -5.49 -20.77
N PRO A 31 -33.32 -6.18 -21.03
CA PRO A 31 -32.60 -6.91 -19.99
C PRO A 31 -32.36 -5.95 -18.83
N ALA A 32 -32.87 -6.30 -17.65
CA ALA A 32 -32.87 -5.39 -16.52
C ALA A 32 -31.42 -5.03 -16.13
N GLU A 33 -31.10 -3.74 -16.12
CA GLU A 33 -29.80 -3.24 -15.67
C GLU A 33 -29.73 -3.24 -14.14
N PHE A 34 -29.28 -4.34 -13.56
CA PHE A 34 -29.21 -4.48 -12.11
C PHE A 34 -27.98 -3.77 -11.52
N ARG A 35 -28.17 -2.54 -11.05
CA ARG A 35 -27.18 -1.84 -10.19
C ARG A 35 -27.14 -2.37 -8.76
N SER A 36 -28.30 -2.62 -8.15
CA SER A 36 -28.47 -3.12 -6.78
C SER A 36 -29.96 -3.43 -6.52
N TYR A 37 -30.25 -4.34 -5.57
CA TYR A 37 -31.62 -4.69 -5.18
C TYR A 37 -32.44 -3.48 -4.65
N TYR A 38 -31.77 -2.46 -4.08
CA TYR A 38 -32.41 -1.19 -3.65
C TYR A 38 -31.53 0.06 -3.86
N GLY A 39 -30.45 -0.01 -4.63
CA GLY A 39 -29.48 1.09 -4.73
C GLY A 39 -28.71 1.38 -3.42
N ARG A 40 -28.94 0.59 -2.37
CA ARG A 40 -28.28 0.75 -1.06
C ARG A 40 -26.97 -0.01 -1.00
N GLN A 41 -26.07 0.51 -0.18
CA GLN A 41 -24.80 -0.12 0.18
C GLN A 41 -25.01 -1.52 0.78
N ILE A 42 -24.31 -2.51 0.23
CA ILE A 42 -24.41 -3.93 0.65
C ILE A 42 -23.32 -4.27 1.67
N LEU A 43 -22.09 -3.81 1.44
CA LEU A 43 -20.96 -4.04 2.33
C LEU A 43 -20.86 -2.92 3.36
N LYS A 44 -20.61 -3.24 4.62
CA LYS A 44 -20.28 -2.22 5.62
C LYS A 44 -18.96 -1.53 5.23
N THR A 45 -18.96 -0.20 5.25
CA THR A 45 -17.73 0.59 5.03
C THR A 45 -16.65 0.16 6.04
N PRO A 46 -15.38 0.00 5.60
CA PRO A 46 -14.28 -0.24 6.52
C PRO A 46 -14.23 0.84 7.61
N VAL A 47 -14.12 0.42 8.86
CA VAL A 47 -14.06 1.32 10.03
C VAL A 47 -12.66 1.91 10.25
N TRP A 48 -11.69 1.48 9.44
CA TRP A 48 -10.31 1.96 9.49
C TRP A 48 -10.24 3.45 9.20
N ASN A 49 -9.41 4.15 9.97
CA ASN A 49 -9.15 5.56 9.73
C ASN A 49 -7.86 5.75 8.88
N TRP A 50 -7.49 6.99 8.64
CA TRP A 50 -6.30 7.37 7.86
C TRP A 50 -4.98 6.82 8.43
N MET A 51 -4.94 6.46 9.72
CA MET A 51 -3.78 5.87 10.38
C MET A 51 -3.41 4.53 9.73
N ILE A 52 -4.38 3.75 9.20
CA ILE A 52 -4.04 2.55 8.45
C ILE A 52 -3.25 2.90 7.19
N ALA A 53 -3.66 3.90 6.41
CA ALA A 53 -2.87 4.34 5.25
C ALA A 53 -1.45 4.81 5.65
N ALA A 54 -1.33 5.53 6.77
CA ALA A 54 -0.05 5.95 7.33
C ALA A 54 0.82 4.76 7.81
N TYR A 55 0.21 3.76 8.44
CA TYR A 55 0.83 2.49 8.85
C TYR A 55 1.38 1.73 7.63
N LEU A 56 0.60 1.62 6.56
CA LEU A 56 0.99 0.96 5.31
C LEU A 56 2.23 1.64 4.71
N PHE A 57 2.22 2.97 4.64
CA PHE A 57 3.35 3.76 4.13
C PHE A 57 4.60 3.59 5.00
N SER A 58 4.47 3.83 6.30
CA SER A 58 5.61 3.77 7.23
C SER A 58 6.20 2.35 7.36
N GLY A 59 5.36 1.31 7.30
CA GLY A 59 5.83 -0.08 7.24
C GLY A 59 6.61 -0.38 5.95
N GLY A 60 6.11 0.08 4.81
CA GLY A 60 6.80 -0.03 3.52
C GLY A 60 8.13 0.73 3.49
N LEU A 61 8.14 1.98 3.96
CA LEU A 61 9.35 2.81 4.09
C LEU A 61 10.38 2.13 5.00
N SER A 62 9.94 1.53 6.11
CA SER A 62 10.80 0.79 7.02
C SER A 62 11.49 -0.36 6.31
N ALA A 63 10.72 -1.22 5.63
CA ALA A 63 11.22 -2.37 4.89
C ALA A 63 12.20 -1.98 3.76
N GLY A 64 11.85 -0.97 2.96
CA GLY A 64 12.72 -0.46 1.91
C GLY A 64 14.03 0.11 2.46
N SER A 65 13.96 0.80 3.59
CA SER A 65 15.14 1.33 4.28
C SER A 65 16.03 0.21 4.83
N ALA A 66 15.48 -0.87 5.38
CA ALA A 66 16.25 -2.01 5.85
C ALA A 66 17.00 -2.73 4.71
N LEU A 67 16.34 -2.94 3.56
CA LEU A 67 16.99 -3.51 2.36
C LEU A 67 18.13 -2.62 1.86
N LEU A 68 17.91 -1.31 1.78
CA LEU A 68 18.93 -0.36 1.37
C LEU A 68 20.10 -0.32 2.38
N ALA A 69 19.81 -0.39 3.67
CA ALA A 69 20.80 -0.45 4.73
C ALA A 69 21.71 -1.67 4.61
N ALA A 70 21.16 -2.85 4.35
CA ALA A 70 21.94 -4.07 4.13
C ALA A 70 22.84 -3.93 2.90
N GLY A 71 22.31 -3.45 1.77
CA GLY A 71 23.11 -3.19 0.57
C GLY A 71 24.24 -2.18 0.82
N ALA A 72 23.96 -1.12 1.59
CA ALA A 72 24.96 -0.13 1.97
C ALA A 72 26.04 -0.71 2.90
N ASP A 73 25.68 -1.58 3.84
CA ASP A 73 26.62 -2.25 4.74
C ASP A 73 27.56 -3.21 3.99
N LEU A 74 26.99 -4.04 3.10
CA LEU A 74 27.75 -5.00 2.30
C LEU A 74 28.70 -4.32 1.31
N THR A 75 28.41 -3.07 0.93
CA THR A 75 29.19 -2.34 -0.07
C THR A 75 30.01 -1.18 0.50
N GLY A 76 30.16 -1.11 1.83
CA GLY A 76 31.06 -0.15 2.48
C GLY A 76 30.60 1.31 2.41
N ARG A 77 29.30 1.58 2.51
CA ARG A 77 28.69 2.93 2.48
C ARG A 77 28.14 3.32 3.86
N PRO A 78 29.01 3.80 4.78
CA PRO A 78 28.64 3.94 6.19
C PRO A 78 27.56 4.98 6.46
N GLN A 79 27.52 6.10 5.73
CA GLN A 79 26.52 7.14 5.96
C GLN A 79 25.16 6.73 5.42
N LEU A 80 25.11 6.12 4.24
CA LEU A 80 23.88 5.53 3.69
C LEU A 80 23.36 4.43 4.61
N ARG A 81 24.24 3.53 5.08
CA ARG A 81 23.87 2.48 6.04
C ARG A 81 23.26 3.07 7.30
N LYS A 82 23.90 4.05 7.92
CA LYS A 82 23.44 4.69 9.15
C LYS A 82 22.06 5.32 8.97
N VAL A 83 21.90 6.16 7.94
CA VAL A 83 20.64 6.83 7.62
C VAL A 83 19.53 5.81 7.38
N SER A 84 19.80 4.76 6.59
CA SER A 84 18.81 3.75 6.26
C SER A 84 18.44 2.86 7.44
N ARG A 85 19.38 2.49 8.33
CA ARG A 85 19.06 1.75 9.58
C ARG A 85 18.20 2.58 10.53
N VAL A 86 18.59 3.83 10.77
CA VAL A 86 17.84 4.74 11.64
C VAL A 86 16.47 5.03 11.03
N GLY A 87 16.40 5.27 9.73
CA GLY A 87 15.16 5.43 8.97
C GLY A 87 14.24 4.22 9.11
N ALA A 88 14.79 3.01 8.96
CA ALA A 88 14.04 1.76 9.13
C ALA A 88 13.41 1.68 10.53
N LEU A 89 14.17 1.95 11.59
CA LEU A 89 13.64 1.93 12.97
C LEU A 89 12.59 3.02 13.20
N VAL A 90 12.85 4.27 12.80
CA VAL A 90 11.89 5.37 12.98
C VAL A 90 10.58 5.09 12.26
N SER A 91 10.65 4.61 11.02
CA SER A 91 9.46 4.25 10.25
C SER A 91 8.75 3.01 10.80
N LEU A 92 9.47 2.04 11.37
CA LEU A 92 8.86 0.91 12.07
C LEU A 92 8.08 1.36 13.31
N LEU A 93 8.66 2.25 14.12
CA LEU A 93 8.01 2.79 15.31
C LEU A 93 6.77 3.63 14.94
N ALA A 94 6.86 4.44 13.88
CA ALA A 94 5.71 5.15 13.34
C ALA A 94 4.62 4.19 12.86
N SER A 95 5.01 3.12 12.16
CA SER A 95 4.10 2.06 11.69
C SER A 95 3.38 1.38 12.86
N MET A 96 4.11 1.01 13.91
CA MET A 96 3.52 0.45 15.14
C MET A 96 2.57 1.45 15.82
N TYR A 97 2.94 2.72 15.92
CA TYR A 97 2.10 3.75 16.51
C TYR A 97 0.76 3.87 15.77
N PHE A 98 0.81 3.98 14.43
CA PHE A 98 -0.38 4.09 13.61
C PHE A 98 -1.25 2.83 13.65
N LEU A 99 -0.64 1.64 13.64
CA LEU A 99 -1.35 0.37 13.73
C LEU A 99 -2.06 0.21 15.08
N VAL A 100 -1.35 0.46 16.19
CA VAL A 100 -1.91 0.31 17.54
C VAL A 100 -2.96 1.36 17.82
N GLY A 101 -2.77 2.59 17.34
CA GLY A 101 -3.72 3.68 17.53
C GLY A 101 -5.04 3.53 16.76
N ASP A 102 -5.08 2.77 15.65
CA ASP A 102 -6.33 2.40 14.97
C ASP A 102 -7.09 1.27 15.68
N LEU A 103 -6.44 0.51 16.57
CA LEU A 103 -7.12 -0.53 17.34
C LEU A 103 -8.18 0.09 18.26
N GLY A 104 -9.40 -0.46 18.23
CA GLY A 104 -10.47 -0.03 19.15
C GLY A 104 -10.16 -0.24 20.64
N ARG A 105 -9.19 -1.11 20.97
CA ARG A 105 -8.65 -1.29 22.34
C ARG A 105 -7.11 -1.43 22.28
N PRO A 106 -6.35 -0.32 22.25
CA PRO A 106 -4.90 -0.36 22.04
C PRO A 106 -4.15 -1.11 23.15
N GLU A 107 -4.64 -1.07 24.39
CA GLU A 107 -4.07 -1.77 25.56
C GLU A 107 -3.94 -3.29 25.36
N ARG A 108 -4.78 -3.85 24.47
CA ARG A 108 -4.87 -5.28 24.19
C ARG A 108 -4.00 -5.73 23.00
N PHE A 109 -3.17 -4.85 22.43
CA PHE A 109 -2.35 -5.20 21.26
C PHE A 109 -1.49 -6.45 21.50
N HIS A 110 -1.00 -6.64 22.73
CA HIS A 110 -0.16 -7.76 23.12
C HIS A 110 -0.88 -9.13 23.02
N HIS A 111 -2.21 -9.17 22.91
CA HIS A 111 -2.94 -10.40 22.61
C HIS A 111 -2.68 -10.92 21.18
N MET A 112 -2.36 -10.02 20.24
CA MET A 112 -2.03 -10.42 18.86
C MET A 112 -0.73 -11.25 18.81
N LEU A 113 0.20 -11.02 19.75
CA LEU A 113 1.48 -11.73 19.85
C LEU A 113 1.36 -13.16 20.39
N ARG A 114 0.17 -13.58 20.84
CA ARG A 114 -0.03 -14.89 21.48
C ARG A 114 -0.49 -15.99 20.51
N VAL A 115 -1.01 -15.61 19.34
CA VAL A 115 -1.67 -16.55 18.42
C VAL A 115 -0.91 -16.62 17.10
N ALA A 116 -0.50 -17.82 16.72
CA ALA A 116 0.00 -18.13 15.39
C ALA A 116 -1.09 -18.85 14.59
N LYS A 117 -1.70 -18.12 13.65
CA LYS A 117 -2.73 -18.65 12.73
C LYS A 117 -2.29 -18.40 11.28
N PRO A 118 -1.62 -19.37 10.64
CA PRO A 118 -1.10 -19.21 9.27
C PRO A 118 -2.16 -18.87 8.22
N SER A 119 -3.41 -19.25 8.44
CA SER A 119 -4.54 -18.92 7.57
C SER A 119 -5.05 -17.48 7.72
N SER A 120 -4.53 -16.69 8.67
CA SER A 120 -4.92 -15.30 8.88
C SER A 120 -3.79 -14.34 8.51
N PRO A 121 -3.96 -13.48 7.49
CA PRO A 121 -2.97 -12.45 7.15
C PRO A 121 -2.62 -11.52 8.30
N MET A 122 -3.59 -11.21 9.17
CA MET A 122 -3.33 -10.37 10.34
C MET A 122 -2.37 -11.05 11.33
N SER A 123 -2.56 -12.35 11.61
CA SER A 123 -1.65 -13.10 12.49
C SER A 123 -0.26 -13.22 11.87
N MET A 124 -0.19 -13.56 10.58
CA MET A 124 1.09 -13.61 9.85
C MET A 124 1.82 -12.27 9.88
N GLY A 125 1.10 -11.16 9.73
CA GLY A 125 1.65 -9.81 9.85
C GLY A 125 2.32 -9.54 11.19
N THR A 126 1.69 -9.96 12.30
CA THR A 126 2.28 -9.83 13.64
C THR A 126 3.59 -10.60 13.78
N TRP A 127 3.67 -11.82 13.23
CA TRP A 127 4.89 -12.63 13.30
C TRP A 127 5.99 -12.11 12.36
N ILE A 128 5.63 -11.62 11.17
CA ILE A 128 6.56 -10.95 10.25
C ILE A 128 7.17 -9.71 10.93
N LEU A 129 6.36 -8.86 11.56
CA LEU A 129 6.84 -7.69 12.29
C LEU A 129 7.68 -8.07 13.52
N SER A 130 7.33 -9.16 14.19
CA SER A 130 8.06 -9.66 15.36
C SER A 130 9.42 -10.24 14.99
N GLY A 131 9.57 -10.87 13.82
CA GLY A 131 10.87 -11.26 13.27
C GLY A 131 11.70 -10.03 12.88
N TYR A 132 11.09 -9.12 12.12
CA TYR A 132 11.75 -7.92 11.60
C TYR A 132 12.25 -6.93 12.67
N GLY A 133 11.42 -6.68 13.70
CA GLY A 133 11.61 -5.56 14.63
C GLY A 133 12.90 -5.61 15.45
N PRO A 134 13.24 -6.75 16.09
CA PRO A 134 14.48 -6.90 16.85
C PRO A 134 15.73 -6.63 16.01
N GLY A 135 15.81 -7.17 14.79
CA GLY A 135 16.95 -6.96 13.90
C GLY A 135 17.11 -5.50 13.48
N ALA A 136 16.01 -4.88 13.04
CA ALA A 136 15.98 -3.48 12.63
C ALA A 136 16.35 -2.55 13.81
N GLY A 137 15.81 -2.84 15.00
CA GLY A 137 16.08 -2.11 16.23
C GLY A 137 17.53 -2.22 16.67
N ALA A 138 18.07 -3.44 16.79
CA ALA A 138 19.46 -3.65 17.22
C ALA A 138 20.45 -2.97 16.27
N ALA A 139 20.25 -3.12 14.96
CA ALA A 139 21.09 -2.49 13.95
C ALA A 139 21.05 -0.96 14.02
N ALA A 140 19.87 -0.36 14.20
CA ALA A 140 19.73 1.09 14.31
C ALA A 140 20.26 1.67 15.64
N VAL A 141 20.01 0.99 16.77
CA VAL A 141 20.54 1.39 18.08
C VAL A 141 22.07 1.36 18.07
N ALA A 142 22.69 0.37 17.42
CA ALA A 142 24.14 0.32 17.27
C ALA A 142 24.71 1.55 16.52
N GLU A 143 23.99 2.10 15.55
CA GLU A 143 24.39 3.32 14.81
C GLU A 143 24.26 4.61 15.63
N LEU A 144 23.30 4.64 16.56
CA LEU A 144 23.03 5.78 17.44
C LEU A 144 23.83 5.73 18.75
N MET A 145 24.47 4.60 19.05
CA MET A 145 25.17 4.36 20.30
C MET A 145 26.33 5.37 20.52
N PRO A 146 26.38 6.09 21.66
CA PRO A 146 27.47 7.00 21.98
C PRO A 146 28.82 6.28 22.09
N LYS A 147 29.91 6.94 21.69
CA LYS A 147 31.28 6.38 21.73
C LYS A 147 31.67 5.80 23.10
N ARG A 148 31.20 6.41 24.20
CA ARG A 148 31.44 5.92 25.57
C ARG A 148 30.80 4.56 25.82
N LEU A 149 29.56 4.37 25.36
CA LEU A 149 28.80 3.14 25.55
C LEU A 149 29.30 2.02 24.61
N ARG A 150 29.80 2.37 23.40
CA ARG A 150 30.42 1.41 22.47
C ARG A 150 31.65 0.68 23.07
N ARG A 151 32.35 1.30 24.02
CA ARG A 151 33.52 0.71 24.71
C ARG A 151 33.14 -0.29 25.81
N SER A 152 31.90 -0.25 26.29
CA SER A 152 31.40 -1.22 27.29
C SER A 152 31.33 -2.64 26.70
N ARG A 153 31.24 -3.67 27.56
CA ARG A 153 31.05 -5.06 27.10
C ARG A 153 29.76 -5.21 26.29
N LEU A 154 28.67 -4.59 26.78
CA LEU A 154 27.37 -4.61 26.10
C LEU A 154 27.40 -3.87 24.76
N GLY A 155 28.07 -2.71 24.69
CA GLY A 155 28.23 -1.96 23.45
C GLY A 155 29.03 -2.69 22.38
N ARG A 156 30.08 -3.42 22.78
CA ARG A 156 30.84 -4.28 21.86
C ARG A 156 30.01 -5.46 21.33
N LEU A 157 29.21 -6.08 22.20
CA LEU A 157 28.30 -7.16 21.80
C LEU A 157 27.26 -6.67 20.79
N LEU A 158 26.65 -5.51 21.06
CA LEU A 158 25.66 -4.91 20.15
C LEU A 158 26.28 -4.51 18.81
N ASP A 159 27.49 -3.96 18.81
CA ASP A 159 28.20 -3.58 17.58
C ASP A 159 28.54 -4.81 16.73
N PHE A 160 28.97 -5.92 17.36
CA PHE A 160 29.18 -7.20 16.71
C PHE A 160 27.87 -7.78 16.13
N ALA A 161 26.77 -7.68 16.89
CA ALA A 161 25.47 -8.17 16.47
C ALA A 161 24.78 -7.27 15.42
N ALA A 162 25.21 -6.02 15.24
CA ALA A 162 24.52 -5.04 14.40
C ALA A 162 24.44 -5.44 12.93
N ARG A 163 25.51 -6.01 12.38
CA ARG A 163 25.54 -6.49 10.99
C ARG A 163 24.63 -7.70 10.77
N PRO A 164 24.75 -8.81 11.53
CA PRO A 164 23.84 -9.95 11.35
C PRO A 164 22.38 -9.56 11.63
N ALA A 165 22.12 -8.73 12.65
CA ALA A 165 20.78 -8.20 12.92
C ALA A 165 20.21 -7.38 11.75
N GLY A 166 21.04 -6.52 11.13
CA GLY A 166 20.62 -5.75 9.97
C GLY A 166 20.37 -6.60 8.72
N LEU A 167 21.12 -7.70 8.55
CA LEU A 167 20.91 -8.65 7.44
C LEU A 167 19.67 -9.51 7.67
N GLU A 168 19.40 -9.93 8.90
CA GLU A 168 18.16 -10.60 9.30
C GLU A 168 16.95 -9.72 8.99
N ALA A 169 16.96 -8.46 9.44
CA ALA A 169 15.89 -7.51 9.15
C ALA A 169 15.69 -7.31 7.64
N ALA A 170 16.77 -7.25 6.86
CA ALA A 170 16.70 -7.16 5.41
C ALA A 170 16.15 -8.44 4.74
N ALA A 171 16.38 -9.62 5.31
CA ALA A 171 15.81 -10.86 4.82
C ALA A 171 14.30 -10.94 5.07
N VAL A 172 13.80 -10.38 6.18
CA VAL A 172 12.37 -10.34 6.52
C VAL A 172 11.64 -9.17 5.84
N ALA A 173 12.35 -8.09 5.50
CA ALA A 173 11.80 -6.86 4.93
C ALA A 173 10.90 -7.06 3.69
N PRO A 174 11.20 -7.95 2.70
CA PRO A 174 10.28 -8.22 1.60
C PRO A 174 8.90 -8.70 2.08
N GLY A 175 8.87 -9.50 3.15
CA GLY A 175 7.63 -9.91 3.82
C GLY A 175 6.88 -8.71 4.37
N VAL A 176 7.55 -7.81 5.11
CA VAL A 176 6.97 -6.56 5.65
C VAL A 176 6.41 -5.67 4.53
N ALA A 177 7.12 -5.57 3.40
CA ALA A 177 6.74 -4.74 2.27
C ALA A 177 5.50 -5.27 1.52
N SER A 178 5.31 -6.60 1.44
CA SER A 178 4.24 -7.22 0.64
C SER A 178 3.02 -7.67 1.45
N TYR A 179 3.18 -8.11 2.70
CA TYR A 179 2.08 -8.77 3.43
C TYR A 179 0.87 -7.87 3.65
N THR A 180 1.10 -6.56 3.77
CA THR A 180 0.01 -5.59 3.97
C THR A 180 -0.87 -5.46 2.73
N ALA A 181 -0.31 -5.65 1.53
CA ALA A 181 -1.11 -5.75 0.31
C ALA A 181 -1.97 -7.02 0.32
N VAL A 182 -1.42 -8.15 0.77
CA VAL A 182 -2.17 -9.41 0.90
C VAL A 182 -3.30 -9.27 1.92
N LEU A 183 -3.03 -8.62 3.05
CA LEU A 183 -4.03 -8.33 4.09
C LEU A 183 -5.21 -7.52 3.53
N LEU A 184 -4.93 -6.44 2.79
CA LEU A 184 -5.99 -5.63 2.14
C LEU A 184 -6.77 -6.45 1.11
N SER A 185 -6.07 -7.25 0.31
CA SER A 185 -6.63 -8.01 -0.80
C SER A 185 -7.49 -9.20 -0.36
N GLN A 186 -7.27 -9.70 0.86
CA GLN A 186 -8.08 -10.78 1.46
C GLN A 186 -9.29 -10.24 2.23
N THR A 187 -9.95 -9.22 1.69
CA THR A 187 -11.19 -8.66 2.22
C THR A 187 -12.32 -8.79 1.20
N ALA A 188 -13.56 -8.52 1.62
CA ALA A 188 -14.71 -8.42 0.71
C ALA A 188 -14.77 -7.09 -0.05
N VAL A 189 -13.83 -6.16 0.20
CA VAL A 189 -13.82 -4.83 -0.41
C VAL A 189 -13.44 -4.96 -1.90
N PRO A 190 -14.33 -4.60 -2.84
CA PRO A 190 -14.15 -4.92 -4.25
C PRO A 190 -12.83 -4.41 -4.84
N ALA A 191 -12.50 -3.13 -4.64
CA ALA A 191 -11.29 -2.54 -5.19
C ALA A 191 -10.01 -3.24 -4.71
N TRP A 192 -9.95 -3.62 -3.42
CA TRP A 192 -8.78 -4.32 -2.89
C TRP A 192 -8.72 -5.78 -3.36
N ARG A 193 -9.85 -6.48 -3.38
CA ARG A 193 -9.93 -7.89 -3.75
C ARG A 193 -9.59 -8.13 -5.21
N GLU A 194 -10.15 -7.33 -6.11
CA GLU A 194 -9.90 -7.48 -7.54
C GLU A 194 -8.48 -7.02 -7.91
N ALA A 195 -7.89 -6.09 -7.15
CA ALA A 195 -6.50 -5.67 -7.31
C ALA A 195 -5.45 -6.64 -6.74
N HIS A 196 -5.85 -7.77 -6.13
CA HIS A 196 -4.93 -8.68 -5.45
C HIS A 196 -3.71 -9.15 -6.26
N PRO A 197 -3.78 -9.36 -7.60
CA PRO A 197 -2.60 -9.79 -8.36
C PRO A 197 -1.53 -8.69 -8.47
N TYR A 198 -1.93 -7.43 -8.29
CA TYR A 198 -1.09 -6.26 -8.56
C TYR A 198 -0.62 -5.54 -7.30
N LEU A 199 -1.47 -5.50 -6.25
CA LEU A 199 -1.17 -4.77 -5.02
C LEU A 199 0.17 -5.15 -4.36
N PRO A 200 0.59 -6.44 -4.28
CA PRO A 200 1.89 -6.80 -3.73
C PRO A 200 3.07 -6.17 -4.48
N PHE A 201 2.99 -6.09 -5.81
CA PHE A 201 4.03 -5.47 -6.65
C PHE A 201 4.05 -3.94 -6.51
N ILE A 202 2.87 -3.33 -6.49
CA ILE A 202 2.72 -1.90 -6.21
C ILE A 202 3.32 -1.56 -4.85
N PHE A 203 2.98 -2.32 -3.80
CA PHE A 203 3.41 -2.03 -2.44
C PHE A 203 4.91 -2.25 -2.24
N THR A 204 5.48 -3.31 -2.83
CA THR A 204 6.92 -3.60 -2.75
C THR A 204 7.75 -2.63 -3.59
N GLY A 205 7.31 -2.29 -4.80
CA GLY A 205 7.93 -1.25 -5.63
C GLY A 205 7.95 0.10 -4.91
N SER A 206 6.81 0.48 -4.32
CA SER A 206 6.67 1.72 -3.56
C SER A 206 7.48 1.74 -2.27
N ALA A 207 7.58 0.60 -1.56
CA ALA A 207 8.47 0.44 -0.41
C ALA A 207 9.94 0.63 -0.82
N ALA A 208 10.37 0.05 -1.94
CA ALA A 208 11.72 0.22 -2.46
C ALA A 208 12.00 1.68 -2.86
N ALA A 209 11.06 2.32 -3.56
CA ALA A 209 11.16 3.71 -3.99
C ALA A 209 11.24 4.69 -2.80
N SER A 210 10.40 4.52 -1.78
CA SER A 210 10.40 5.35 -0.57
C SER A 210 11.64 5.15 0.30
N GLY A 211 12.09 3.90 0.52
CA GLY A 211 13.34 3.62 1.24
C GLY A 211 14.57 4.20 0.53
N ALA A 212 14.61 4.08 -0.80
CA ALA A 212 15.60 4.76 -1.64
C ALA A 212 15.49 6.30 -1.55
N GLY A 213 14.28 6.83 -1.57
CA GLY A 213 14.01 8.26 -1.43
C GLY A 213 14.54 8.84 -0.13
N LEU A 214 14.35 8.14 1.00
CA LEU A 214 14.92 8.51 2.29
C LEU A 214 16.45 8.50 2.26
N GLY A 215 17.05 7.46 1.67
CA GLY A 215 18.49 7.38 1.48
C GLY A 215 19.05 8.53 0.64
N MET A 216 18.38 8.89 -0.46
CA MET A 216 18.75 10.03 -1.31
C MET A 216 18.57 11.37 -0.59
N LEU A 217 17.52 11.51 0.21
CA LEU A 217 17.21 12.72 0.96
C LEU A 217 18.26 13.01 2.04
N LEU A 218 18.76 11.99 2.73
CA LEU A 218 19.56 12.16 3.94
C LEU A 218 21.03 11.74 3.81
N ALA A 219 21.38 10.82 2.90
CA ALA A 219 22.77 10.39 2.73
C ALA A 219 23.58 11.31 1.80
N PRO A 220 24.91 11.36 1.94
CA PRO A 220 25.78 12.08 1.02
C PRO A 220 25.66 11.57 -0.42
N VAL A 221 25.72 12.49 -1.39
CA VAL A 221 25.57 12.18 -2.83
C VAL A 221 26.59 11.16 -3.33
N SER A 222 27.79 11.12 -2.73
CA SER A 222 28.84 10.14 -3.02
C SER A 222 28.43 8.71 -2.70
N GLU A 223 27.56 8.50 -1.72
CA GLU A 223 27.09 7.17 -1.32
C GLU A 223 25.72 6.82 -1.92
N SER A 224 24.96 7.79 -2.48
CA SER A 224 23.58 7.59 -2.95
C SER A 224 23.43 6.70 -4.20
N GLY A 225 24.51 6.20 -4.81
CA GLY A 225 24.45 5.39 -6.04
C GLY A 225 23.49 4.19 -5.96
N PRO A 226 23.60 3.30 -4.96
CA PRO A 226 22.65 2.19 -4.77
C PRO A 226 21.21 2.66 -4.53
N ALA A 227 21.03 3.75 -3.76
CA ALA A 227 19.71 4.31 -3.51
C ALA A 227 19.04 4.75 -4.81
N ARG A 228 19.75 5.42 -5.72
CA ARG A 228 19.19 5.83 -7.03
C ARG A 228 18.76 4.64 -7.88
N ARG A 229 19.57 3.58 -7.93
CA ARG A 229 19.23 2.36 -8.69
C ARG A 229 17.98 1.68 -8.12
N MET A 230 17.92 1.58 -6.80
CA MET A 230 16.76 1.03 -6.09
C MET A 230 15.51 1.91 -6.27
N ALA A 231 15.66 3.24 -6.30
CA ALA A 231 14.58 4.17 -6.61
C ALA A 231 13.99 3.93 -8.00
N VAL A 232 14.84 3.84 -9.02
CA VAL A 232 14.39 3.60 -10.41
C VAL A 232 13.74 2.21 -10.54
N ALA A 233 14.33 1.17 -9.95
CA ALA A 233 13.76 -0.18 -9.98
C ALA A 233 12.41 -0.24 -9.24
N GLY A 234 12.32 0.36 -8.05
CA GLY A 234 11.08 0.44 -7.27
C GLY A 234 9.99 1.22 -7.99
N ALA A 235 10.32 2.39 -8.54
CA ALA A 235 9.40 3.20 -9.32
C ALA A 235 8.91 2.49 -10.59
N ALA A 236 9.81 1.82 -11.31
CA ALA A 236 9.44 1.04 -12.50
C ALA A 236 8.46 -0.09 -12.14
N LEU A 237 8.75 -0.84 -11.07
CA LEU A 237 7.87 -1.90 -10.59
C LEU A 237 6.50 -1.35 -10.16
N GLU A 238 6.50 -0.28 -9.37
CA GLU A 238 5.27 0.36 -8.90
C GLU A 238 4.42 0.85 -10.07
N VAL A 239 5.00 1.62 -11.00
CA VAL A 239 4.29 2.24 -12.13
C VAL A 239 3.82 1.18 -13.13
N ALA A 240 4.64 0.17 -13.43
CA ALA A 240 4.25 -0.90 -14.34
C ALA A 240 3.08 -1.72 -13.78
N ALA A 241 3.15 -2.13 -12.50
CA ALA A 241 2.07 -2.85 -11.85
C ALA A 241 0.80 -1.99 -11.74
N SER A 242 0.98 -0.71 -11.41
CA SER A 242 -0.06 0.31 -11.34
C SER A 242 -0.83 0.48 -12.65
N ARG A 243 -0.13 0.69 -13.77
CA ARG A 243 -0.77 0.85 -15.09
C ARG A 243 -1.41 -0.44 -15.56
N THR A 244 -0.77 -1.59 -15.30
CA THR A 244 -1.35 -2.90 -15.64
C THR A 244 -2.65 -3.13 -14.87
N MET A 245 -2.69 -2.79 -13.58
CA MET A 245 -3.89 -2.86 -12.75
C MET A 245 -5.03 -2.04 -13.36
N GLU A 246 -4.78 -0.78 -13.72
CA GLU A 246 -5.81 0.10 -14.31
C GLU A 246 -6.42 -0.46 -15.60
N HIS A 247 -5.61 -1.07 -16.46
CA HIS A 247 -6.11 -1.66 -17.70
C HIS A 247 -6.89 -2.98 -17.50
N ARG A 248 -6.71 -3.67 -16.37
CA ARG A 248 -7.27 -5.03 -16.16
C ARG A 248 -8.42 -5.11 -15.16
N LEU A 249 -8.68 -4.06 -14.37
CA LEU A 249 -9.68 -4.11 -13.29
C LEU A 249 -11.14 -3.90 -13.72
N GLY A 250 -11.40 -3.67 -15.01
CA GLY A 250 -12.75 -3.50 -15.55
C GLY A 250 -13.55 -2.44 -14.77
N LEU A 251 -14.83 -2.75 -14.47
CA LEU A 251 -15.73 -1.85 -13.73
C LEU A 251 -15.16 -1.40 -12.38
N VAL A 252 -14.50 -2.29 -11.63
CA VAL A 252 -13.94 -1.99 -10.30
C VAL A 252 -12.78 -1.00 -10.40
N GLY A 253 -12.15 -0.90 -11.57
CA GLY A 253 -11.13 0.11 -11.88
C GLY A 253 -11.64 1.55 -11.74
N GLU A 254 -12.94 1.80 -11.91
CA GLU A 254 -13.54 3.13 -11.71
C GLU A 254 -13.32 3.66 -10.28
N ALA A 255 -13.24 2.78 -9.28
CA ALA A 255 -12.96 3.18 -7.90
C ALA A 255 -11.54 3.76 -7.72
N TYR A 256 -10.62 3.45 -8.63
CA TYR A 256 -9.26 4.01 -8.65
C TYR A 256 -9.14 5.24 -9.54
N THR A 257 -9.99 5.39 -10.55
CA THR A 257 -9.89 6.42 -11.59
C THR A 257 -10.92 7.55 -11.45
N THR A 258 -11.76 7.52 -10.42
CA THR A 258 -12.74 8.58 -10.12
C THR A 258 -12.46 9.28 -8.79
N GLY A 259 -12.89 10.55 -8.68
CA GLY A 259 -12.87 11.32 -7.44
C GLY A 259 -11.48 11.54 -6.82
N ARG A 260 -11.45 11.47 -5.49
CA ARG A 260 -10.26 11.73 -4.66
C ARG A 260 -9.16 10.66 -4.80
N PRO A 261 -9.46 9.34 -4.83
CA PRO A 261 -8.44 8.32 -5.08
C PRO A 261 -7.67 8.55 -6.37
N HIS A 262 -8.36 8.93 -7.46
CA HIS A 262 -7.73 9.27 -8.73
C HIS A 262 -6.73 10.41 -8.62
N THR A 263 -7.09 11.44 -7.86
CA THR A 263 -6.22 12.61 -7.68
C THR A 263 -4.96 12.25 -6.92
N LEU A 264 -5.10 11.50 -5.82
CA LEU A 264 -3.96 10.98 -5.04
C LEU A 264 -3.07 10.08 -5.91
N ARG A 265 -3.68 9.21 -6.70
CA ARG A 265 -3.02 8.29 -7.63
C ARG A 265 -2.22 9.02 -8.71
N LYS A 266 -2.81 10.02 -9.35
CA LYS A 266 -2.15 10.86 -10.36
C LYS A 266 -0.92 11.56 -9.79
N TRP A 267 -1.07 12.20 -8.64
CA TRP A 267 0.05 12.88 -7.97
C TRP A 267 1.11 11.88 -7.50
N SER A 268 0.69 10.70 -7.02
CA SER A 268 1.61 9.60 -6.70
C SER A 268 2.47 9.22 -7.91
N GLU A 269 1.84 8.97 -9.06
CA GLU A 269 2.56 8.59 -10.28
C GLU A 269 3.49 9.71 -10.77
N ILE A 270 3.01 10.96 -10.79
CA ILE A 270 3.82 12.12 -11.20
C ILE A 270 5.06 12.26 -10.30
N LEU A 271 4.88 12.18 -8.98
CA LEU A 271 5.99 12.31 -8.03
C LEU A 271 6.94 11.12 -8.07
N THR A 272 6.43 9.91 -8.27
CA THR A 272 7.23 8.69 -8.35
C THR A 272 8.06 8.67 -9.63
N VAL A 273 7.44 8.96 -10.79
CA VAL A 273 8.14 9.05 -12.08
C VAL A 273 9.10 10.23 -12.07
N GLY A 274 8.65 11.41 -11.63
CA GLY A 274 9.49 12.62 -11.56
C GLY A 274 10.68 12.44 -10.62
N GLY A 275 10.48 11.81 -9.46
CA GLY A 275 11.52 11.47 -8.51
C GLY A 275 12.51 10.43 -9.06
N ALA A 276 12.03 9.43 -9.81
CA ALA A 276 12.91 8.44 -10.46
C ALA A 276 13.73 9.04 -11.60
N VAL A 277 13.12 9.86 -12.46
CA VAL A 277 13.83 10.62 -13.51
C VAL A 277 14.85 11.57 -12.87
N GLY A 278 14.44 12.28 -11.82
CA GLY A 278 15.32 13.14 -11.03
C GLY A 278 16.48 12.36 -10.41
N ALA A 279 16.26 11.14 -9.91
CA ALA A 279 17.32 10.30 -9.35
C ALA A 279 18.45 10.03 -10.37
N VAL A 280 18.10 9.86 -11.65
CA VAL A 280 19.04 9.65 -12.76
C VAL A 280 19.66 10.97 -13.21
N ALA A 281 18.83 12.01 -13.44
CA ALA A 281 19.25 13.27 -14.07
C ALA A 281 19.95 14.24 -13.12
N SER A 282 19.79 14.11 -11.80
CA SER A 282 20.30 15.09 -10.81
C SER A 282 21.83 15.19 -10.70
N GLY A 283 22.59 14.34 -11.40
CA GLY A 283 24.05 14.38 -11.41
C GLY A 283 24.64 14.35 -9.99
N ARG A 284 25.51 15.29 -9.64
CA ARG A 284 26.11 15.43 -8.29
C ARG A 284 25.43 16.50 -7.42
N ASN A 285 24.36 17.13 -7.89
CA ASN A 285 23.69 18.21 -7.16
C ASN A 285 22.89 17.65 -5.96
N ARG A 286 23.35 17.97 -4.74
CA ARG A 286 22.73 17.53 -3.47
C ARG A 286 21.25 17.88 -3.37
N TRP A 287 20.88 19.10 -3.74
CA TRP A 287 19.50 19.57 -3.61
C TRP A 287 18.57 18.87 -4.59
N ALA A 288 19.02 18.66 -5.83
CA ALA A 288 18.24 17.93 -6.83
C ALA A 288 18.03 16.45 -6.43
N VAL A 289 19.06 15.80 -5.88
CA VAL A 289 18.95 14.43 -5.34
C VAL A 289 18.01 14.37 -4.15
N ALA A 290 18.11 15.34 -3.24
CA ALA A 290 17.24 15.42 -2.07
C ALA A 290 15.78 15.66 -2.46
N ALA A 291 15.52 16.58 -3.40
CA ALA A 291 14.19 16.84 -3.94
C ALA A 291 13.60 15.60 -4.64
N SER A 292 14.41 14.88 -5.42
CA SER A 292 14.01 13.60 -6.02
C SER A 292 13.64 12.56 -4.97
N GLY A 293 14.41 12.47 -3.89
CA GLY A 293 14.13 11.57 -2.77
C GLY A 293 12.85 11.94 -2.01
N ALA A 294 12.61 13.24 -1.79
CA ALA A 294 11.38 13.73 -1.18
C ALA A 294 10.15 13.46 -2.07
N ALA A 295 10.27 13.63 -3.39
CA ALA A 295 9.22 13.29 -4.34
C ALA A 295 8.85 11.80 -4.28
N LEU A 296 9.84 10.89 -4.23
CA LEU A 296 9.59 9.45 -4.11
C LEU A 296 8.89 9.08 -2.78
N LEU A 297 9.28 9.73 -1.67
CA LEU A 297 8.63 9.55 -0.37
C LEU A 297 7.16 10.01 -0.42
N ALA A 298 6.91 11.21 -0.94
CA ALA A 298 5.57 11.76 -1.06
C ALA A 298 4.71 10.93 -2.03
N GLY A 299 5.27 10.52 -3.18
CA GLY A 299 4.60 9.65 -4.14
C GLY A 299 4.15 8.34 -3.51
N SER A 300 5.05 7.66 -2.80
CA SER A 300 4.74 6.42 -2.09
C SER A 300 3.65 6.59 -1.01
N ALA A 301 3.68 7.71 -0.26
CA ALA A 301 2.62 8.00 0.70
C ALA A 301 1.27 8.18 0.00
N LEU A 302 1.21 9.02 -1.04
CA LEU A 302 0.00 9.23 -1.82
C LEU A 302 -0.52 7.93 -2.45
N GLN A 303 0.36 7.03 -2.88
CA GLN A 303 -0.02 5.72 -3.39
C GLN A 303 -0.78 4.90 -2.34
N ARG A 304 -0.27 4.83 -1.09
CA ARG A 304 -0.91 4.06 -0.01
C ARG A 304 -2.26 4.68 0.37
N PHE A 305 -2.34 6.00 0.44
CA PHE A 305 -3.60 6.71 0.69
C PHE A 305 -4.60 6.52 -0.46
N GLY A 306 -4.16 6.59 -1.71
CA GLY A 306 -5.01 6.37 -2.88
C GLY A 306 -5.59 4.96 -2.93
N VAL A 307 -4.78 3.93 -2.66
CA VAL A 307 -5.27 2.54 -2.57
C VAL A 307 -6.26 2.37 -1.42
N PHE A 308 -5.99 2.96 -0.26
CA PHE A 308 -6.88 2.91 0.89
C PHE A 308 -8.24 3.56 0.57
N GLU A 309 -8.23 4.80 0.05
CA GLU A 309 -9.46 5.53 -0.26
C GLU A 309 -10.25 4.87 -1.40
N ALA A 310 -9.60 4.31 -2.43
CA ALA A 310 -10.27 3.56 -3.49
C ALA A 310 -11.06 2.36 -2.93
N GLY A 311 -10.48 1.67 -1.94
CA GLY A 311 -11.18 0.61 -1.22
C GLY A 311 -12.44 1.09 -0.53
N VAL A 312 -12.31 2.12 0.29
CA VAL A 312 -13.45 2.72 1.01
C VAL A 312 -14.55 3.15 0.03
N GLN A 313 -14.20 3.85 -1.05
CA GLN A 313 -15.16 4.26 -2.07
C GLN A 313 -15.85 3.08 -2.77
N SER A 314 -15.12 2.01 -3.06
CA SER A 314 -15.70 0.83 -3.71
C SER A 314 -16.76 0.12 -2.86
N THR A 315 -16.80 0.37 -1.55
CA THR A 315 -17.85 -0.17 -0.68
C THR A 315 -19.14 0.64 -0.67
N GLN A 316 -19.10 1.92 -1.08
CA GLN A 316 -20.24 2.83 -1.00
C GLN A 316 -21.22 2.65 -2.16
N ASP A 317 -20.70 2.40 -3.36
CA ASP A 317 -21.52 2.13 -4.54
C ASP A 317 -21.73 0.61 -4.70
N PRO A 318 -22.98 0.10 -4.58
CA PRO A 318 -23.24 -1.32 -4.65
C PRO A 318 -22.96 -1.93 -6.03
N LYS A 319 -22.84 -1.13 -7.10
CA LYS A 319 -22.52 -1.65 -8.43
C LYS A 319 -21.20 -2.43 -8.45
N TYR A 320 -20.21 -2.00 -7.66
CA TYR A 320 -18.90 -2.66 -7.55
C TYR A 320 -18.97 -4.01 -6.85
N VAL A 321 -20.07 -4.28 -6.13
CA VAL A 321 -20.31 -5.56 -5.45
C VAL A 321 -21.17 -6.48 -6.33
N VAL A 322 -22.27 -5.96 -6.87
CA VAL A 322 -23.31 -6.76 -7.53
C VAL A 322 -22.93 -7.17 -8.94
N ILE A 323 -22.44 -6.24 -9.76
CA ILE A 323 -22.21 -6.48 -11.18
C ILE A 323 -21.11 -7.54 -11.40
N PRO A 324 -19.92 -7.44 -10.76
CA PRO A 324 -18.89 -8.47 -10.93
C PRO A 324 -19.31 -9.86 -10.44
N GLN A 325 -20.20 -9.93 -9.45
CA GLN A 325 -20.74 -11.22 -8.99
C GLN A 325 -21.69 -11.83 -10.01
N ARG A 326 -22.55 -11.03 -10.64
CA ARG A 326 -23.46 -11.49 -11.70
C ARG A 326 -22.72 -11.91 -12.96
N GLU A 327 -21.75 -11.11 -13.41
CA GLU A 327 -20.91 -11.47 -14.57
C GLU A 327 -20.22 -12.83 -14.37
N ARG A 328 -19.77 -13.14 -13.15
CA ARG A 328 -19.21 -14.46 -12.81
C ARG A 328 -20.25 -15.59 -12.87
N LEU A 329 -21.47 -15.33 -12.39
CA LEU A 329 -22.57 -16.30 -12.47
C LEU A 329 -22.95 -16.58 -13.93
N ASP A 330 -23.12 -15.52 -14.73
CA ASP A 330 -23.49 -15.60 -16.14
C ASP A 330 -22.39 -16.28 -16.98
N ALA A 331 -21.11 -16.07 -16.61
CA ALA A 331 -19.98 -16.77 -17.21
C ALA A 331 -19.84 -18.24 -16.76
N GLY A 332 -20.74 -18.77 -15.93
CA GLY A 332 -20.68 -20.15 -15.42
C GLY A 332 -19.56 -20.39 -14.39
N HIS A 333 -19.05 -19.33 -13.76
CA HIS A 333 -18.03 -19.38 -12.71
C HIS A 333 -18.62 -18.90 -11.36
N PRO A 334 -19.66 -19.57 -10.82
CA PRO A 334 -20.23 -19.19 -9.54
C PRO A 334 -19.16 -19.18 -8.45
N ALA A 335 -19.22 -18.21 -7.54
CA ALA A 335 -18.40 -18.23 -6.35
C ALA A 335 -18.73 -19.53 -5.58
N ARG A 336 -17.78 -20.47 -5.56
CA ARG A 336 -17.93 -21.71 -4.79
C ARG A 336 -18.07 -21.32 -3.32
N GLY A 337 -19.25 -21.57 -2.75
CA GLY A 337 -19.34 -21.79 -1.31
C GLY A 337 -18.55 -23.07 -1.03
N ASP A 338 -17.54 -22.99 -0.17
CA ASP A 338 -16.99 -24.22 0.39
C ASP A 338 -18.12 -24.83 1.23
N ASP A 339 -18.78 -25.86 0.68
CA ASP A 339 -19.52 -26.83 1.49
C ASP A 339 -18.48 -27.59 2.32
N ARG A 340 -18.16 -27.04 3.49
CA ARG A 340 -17.38 -27.70 4.55
C ARG A 340 -18.04 -27.47 5.90
#